data_AF-A0A3M4MWS6-F1
#
_entry.id   AF-A0A3M4MWS6-F1
#
_cell.length_a   1.000
_cell.length_b   1.000
_cell.length_c   1.000
_cell.angle_alpha   90.00
_cell.angle_beta   90.00
_cell.angle_gamma   90.00
#
_symmetry.space_group_name_H-M   'P 1'
#
loop_
_entity.id
_entity.type
_entity.pdbx_description
1 polymer ?
#
loop_
_entity_poly.entity_id
_entity_poly.type
_entity_poly.pdbx_seq_one_letter_code
_entity_poly.pdbx_strand_id
1 'polypeptide(L)'
;MSRSKATSITLPGELMADVDQWFVEPIATERFFGRASRSMVIRALLEIAVENGARFDRTKPHNYEGLKLELARILKDHTES
;
A
#
# COMPACT_ATOMS: atom_id res chain seq x y z
N MET A 1 23.35 -0.94 8.46
CA MET A 1 21.92 -0.75 8.13
C MET A 1 21.44 0.47 8.91
N SER A 2 21.14 1.58 8.23
CA SER A 2 20.52 2.74 8.90
C SER A 2 19.16 2.29 9.43
N ARG A 3 18.94 2.36 10.75
CA ARG A 3 17.60 2.15 11.31
C ARG A 3 16.76 3.33 10.83
N SER A 4 15.93 3.10 9.81
CA SER A 4 14.94 4.07 9.37
C SER A 4 14.12 4.52 10.58
N LYS A 5 14.05 5.83 10.80
CA LYS A 5 13.27 6.40 11.91
C LYS A 5 11.80 6.01 11.70
N ALA A 6 11.14 5.52 12.75
CA ALA A 6 9.72 5.22 12.68
C ALA A 6 8.94 6.52 12.39
N THR A 7 8.11 6.49 11.35
CA THR A 7 7.20 7.58 11.00
C THR A 7 5.78 7.18 11.40
N SER A 8 5.09 8.06 12.14
CA SER A 8 3.68 7.86 12.46
C SER A 8 2.82 8.42 11.33
N ILE A 9 1.84 7.63 10.89
CA ILE A 9 0.79 8.06 9.97
C ILE A 9 -0.55 7.96 10.68
N THR A 10 -1.43 8.93 10.45
CA THR A 10 -2.81 8.88 10.96
C THR A 10 -3.69 8.29 9.89
N LEU A 11 -4.37 7.18 10.21
CA LEU A 11 -5.30 6.48 9.33
C LEU A 11 -6.64 6.31 10.05
N PRO A 12 -7.77 6.31 9.32
CA PRO A 12 -9.07 5.97 9.90
C PRO A 12 -9.04 4.58 10.56
N GLY A 13 -9.65 4.45 11.74
CA GLY A 13 -9.66 3.19 12.49
C GLY A 13 -10.33 2.05 11.72
N GLU A 14 -11.42 2.34 11.01
CA GLU A 14 -12.14 1.37 10.17
C GLU A 14 -11.24 0.82 9.06
N LEU A 15 -10.48 1.68 8.38
CA LEU A 15 -9.52 1.26 7.37
C LEU A 15 -8.45 0.32 7.94
N MET A 16 -8.02 0.54 9.19
CA MET A 16 -7.03 -0.33 9.84
C MET A 16 -7.60 -1.70 10.19
N ALA A 17 -8.89 -1.78 10.57
CA ALA A 17 -9.58 -3.03 10.79
C ALA A 17 -9.76 -3.81 9.48
N ASP A 18 -10.14 -3.13 8.40
CA ASP A 18 -10.22 -3.72 7.06
C ASP A 18 -8.86 -4.27 6.62
N VAL A 19 -7.77 -3.52 6.85
CA VAL A 19 -6.42 -3.98 6.49
C VAL A 19 -6.06 -5.29 7.21
N ASP A 20 -6.41 -5.42 8.50
CA ASP A 20 -6.16 -6.66 9.23
C ASP A 20 -6.94 -7.83 8.63
N GLN A 21 -8.26 -7.65 8.51
CA GLN A 21 -9.17 -8.69 8.05
C GLN A 21 -8.82 -9.18 6.65
N TRP A 22 -8.50 -8.27 5.73
CA TRP A 22 -8.31 -8.61 4.32
C TRP A 22 -6.88 -8.97 3.95
N PHE A 23 -5.87 -8.45 4.65
CA PHE A 23 -4.48 -8.58 4.21
C PHE A 23 -3.53 -9.15 5.26
N VAL A 24 -3.86 -9.12 6.55
CA VAL A 24 -2.96 -9.64 7.61
C VAL A 24 -3.43 -11.01 8.08
N GLU A 25 -4.66 -11.12 8.57
CA GLU A 25 -5.22 -12.35 9.14
C GLU A 25 -5.24 -13.54 8.16
N PRO A 26 -5.52 -13.35 6.84
CA PRO A 26 -5.53 -14.46 5.90
C PRO A 26 -4.15 -15.03 5.56
N ILE A 27 -3.06 -14.34 5.92
CA ILE A 27 -1.70 -14.81 5.63
C ILE A 27 -1.38 -15.99 6.55
N ALA A 28 -1.34 -17.18 5.96
CA ALA A 28 -0.95 -18.40 6.65
C ALA A 28 0.47 -18.29 7.20
N THR A 29 0.60 -18.13 8.51
CA THR A 29 1.89 -17.92 9.20
C THR A 29 2.85 -19.09 8.98
N GLU A 30 2.33 -20.31 8.83
CA GLU A 30 3.09 -21.53 8.48
C GLU A 30 3.86 -21.41 7.15
N ARG A 31 3.36 -20.61 6.20
CA ARG A 31 3.91 -20.44 4.85
C ARG A 31 4.60 -19.09 4.66
N PHE A 32 4.47 -18.19 5.63
CA PHE A 32 5.02 -16.86 5.60
C PHE A 32 6.20 -16.79 6.56
N PHE A 33 7.40 -16.51 6.05
CA PHE A 33 8.57 -16.39 6.92
C PHE A 33 8.48 -15.12 7.77
N GLY A 34 8.01 -15.26 9.01
CA GLY A 34 7.84 -14.18 9.97
C GLY A 34 6.38 -13.91 10.32
N ARG A 35 6.10 -12.71 10.87
CA ARG A 35 4.73 -12.29 11.24
C ARG A 35 4.28 -11.17 10.31
N ALA A 36 3.22 -11.42 9.54
CA ALA A 36 2.54 -10.37 8.81
C ALA A 36 2.05 -9.28 9.78
N SER A 37 2.19 -8.02 9.37
CA SER A 37 1.76 -6.88 10.17
C SER A 37 1.20 -5.79 9.28
N ARG A 38 0.34 -4.93 9.83
CA ARG A 38 -0.19 -3.75 9.14
C ARG A 38 0.91 -2.92 8.49
N SER A 39 1.98 -2.63 9.25
CA SER A 39 3.12 -1.85 8.76
C SER A 39 3.80 -2.49 7.56
N MET A 40 3.87 -3.82 7.52
CA MET A 40 4.44 -4.55 6.39
C MET A 40 3.54 -4.47 5.15
N VAL A 41 2.22 -4.66 5.31
CA VAL A 41 1.25 -4.50 4.22
C VAL A 41 1.27 -3.08 3.66
N ILE A 42 1.18 -2.08 4.52
CA ILE A 42 1.20 -0.66 4.12
C ILE A 42 2.52 -0.32 3.42
N ARG A 43 3.65 -0.81 3.94
CA ARG A 43 4.96 -0.62 3.30
C ARG A 43 4.99 -1.24 1.90
N ALA A 44 4.58 -2.49 1.75
CA ALA A 44 4.58 -3.17 0.45
C ALA A 44 3.69 -2.45 -0.58
N LEU A 45 2.50 -2.00 -0.17
CA LEU A 45 1.62 -1.20 -1.04
C LEU A 45 2.28 0.11 -1.50
N LEU A 46 2.99 0.80 -0.60
CA LEU A 46 3.74 2.01 -0.95
C LEU A 46 4.93 1.72 -1.87
N GLU A 47 5.67 0.63 -1.64
CA GLU A 47 6.78 0.21 -2.50
C GLU A 47 6.29 -0.06 -3.93
N ILE A 48 5.20 -0.82 -4.11
CA ILE A 48 4.60 -1.08 -5.43
C ILE A 48 4.15 0.22 -6.12
N ALA A 49 3.56 1.15 -5.36
CA ALA A 49 3.15 2.44 -5.91
C ALA A 49 4.36 3.28 -6.37
N VAL A 50 5.46 3.26 -5.62
CA VAL A 50 6.71 3.94 -5.96
C VAL A 50 7.38 3.32 -7.20
N GLU A 51 7.38 1.99 -7.31
CA GLU A 51 7.88 1.26 -8.48
C GLU A 51 7.13 1.68 -9.77
N ASN A 52 5.83 1.93 -9.67
CA ASN A 52 5.01 2.45 -10.77
C ASN A 52 5.02 3.98 -10.90
N GLY A 53 5.77 4.69 -10.06
CA GLY A 53 5.69 6.15 -9.91
C GLY A 53 6.00 6.95 -11.18
N ALA A 54 6.82 6.41 -12.10
CA ALA A 54 7.10 7.04 -13.39
C ALA A 54 5.83 7.24 -14.24
N ARG A 55 4.78 6.47 -13.98
CA ARG A 55 3.50 6.50 -14.71
C ARG A 55 2.50 7.45 -14.06
N PHE A 56 2.78 7.96 -12.87
CA PHE A 56 1.87 8.83 -12.13
C PHE A 56 1.75 10.20 -12.78
N ASP A 57 0.54 10.55 -13.21
CA ASP A 57 0.24 11.87 -13.77
C ASP A 57 -0.23 12.82 -12.66
N ARG A 58 0.70 13.64 -12.19
CA ARG A 58 0.46 14.67 -11.16
C ARG A 58 -0.59 15.71 -11.52
N THR A 59 -1.01 15.80 -12.79
CA THR A 59 -2.00 16.79 -13.24
C THR A 59 -3.44 16.33 -13.06
N LYS A 60 -3.68 15.02 -12.90
CA LYS A 60 -5.03 14.45 -12.78
C LYS A 60 -5.69 14.62 -11.40
N PRO A 61 -4.98 14.47 -10.26
CA PRO A 61 -5.62 14.60 -8.95
C PRO A 61 -6.00 16.06 -8.63
N HIS A 62 -7.29 16.33 -8.49
CA HIS A 62 -7.81 17.61 -7.97
C HIS A 62 -8.48 17.48 -6.59
N ASN A 63 -8.70 16.25 -6.14
CA ASN A 63 -9.25 15.91 -4.83
C ASN A 63 -8.80 14.49 -4.43
N TYR A 64 -9.21 14.05 -3.24
CA TYR A 64 -8.83 12.74 -2.71
C TYR A 64 -9.31 11.56 -3.58
N GLU A 65 -10.52 11.66 -4.14
CA GLU A 65 -11.04 10.63 -5.05
C GLU A 65 -10.23 10.55 -6.35
N GLY A 66 -9.88 11.70 -6.94
CA GLY A 66 -9.02 11.78 -8.11
C GLY A 66 -7.61 11.23 -7.84
N LEU A 67 -7.07 11.46 -6.64
CA LEU A 67 -5.82 10.85 -6.20
C LEU A 67 -5.94 9.32 -6.14
N LYS A 68 -6.99 8.79 -5.51
CA LYS A 68 -7.23 7.33 -5.44
C LYS A 68 -7.38 6.71 -6.82
N LEU A 69 -8.09 7.38 -7.74
CA LEU A 69 -8.27 6.88 -9.11
C LEU A 69 -6.95 6.80 -9.87
N GLU A 70 -6.12 7.83 -9.78
CA GLU A 70 -4.82 7.84 -10.45
C GLU A 70 -3.84 6.82 -9.82
N LEU A 71 -3.84 6.68 -8.50
CA LEU A 71 -3.09 5.63 -7.81
C LEU A 71 -3.57 4.23 -8.21
N ALA A 72 -4.89 4.02 -8.27
CA ALA A 72 -5.45 2.75 -8.73
C ALA A 72 -5.05 2.45 -10.18
N ARG A 73 -4.99 3.46 -11.05
CA ARG A 73 -4.56 3.30 -12.45
C ARG A 73 -3.11 2.81 -12.54
N ILE A 74 -2.18 3.48 -11.84
CA ILE A 74 -0.77 3.06 -11.89
C ILE A 74 -0.53 1.69 -11.25
N LEU A 75 -1.40 1.25 -10.34
CA LEU A 75 -1.34 -0.06 -9.68
C LEU A 75 -2.04 -1.18 -10.48
N LYS A 76 -3.01 -0.87 -11.33
CA LYS A 76 -3.82 -1.87 -12.08
C LYS A 76 -3.34 -2.12 -13.50
N ASP A 77 -2.65 -1.17 -14.13
CA ASP A 77 -2.14 -1.36 -15.48
C ASP A 77 -0.91 -2.29 -15.49
N HIS A 78 -1.11 -3.57 -15.17
CA HIS A 78 -0.15 -4.67 -15.32
C HIS A 78 -0.40 -5.52 -16.58
N THR A 79 -1.23 -5.06 -17.51
CA THR A 79 -1.27 -5.62 -18.87
C THR A 79 -0.03 -5.18 -19.63
N GLU A 80 1.06 -5.92 -19.42
CA GLU A 80 2.11 -6.33 -20.36
C GLU A 80 3.39 -6.67 -19.57
N SER A 81 3.52 -7.95 -19.20
CA SER A 81 4.79 -8.60 -18.84
C SER A 81 4.78 -9.99 -19.43
#